data_AF-A0A818GLD8-F1
#
_entry.id   AF-A0A818GLD8-F1
#
_cell.length_a   1.000
_cell.length_b   1.000
_cell.length_c   1.000
_cell.angle_alpha   90.00
_cell.angle_beta   90.00
_cell.angle_gamma   90.00
#
_symmetry.space_group_name_H-M   'P 1'
#
loop_
_entity.id
_entity.type
_entity.pdbx_description
1 polymer ?
#
loop_
_entity_poly.entity_id
_entity_poly.type
_entity_poly.pdbx_seq_one_letter_code
_entity_poly.pdbx_strand_id
1 'polypeptide(L)'
;MRSCDKNFAVTRNCDAVGTKEATWKEFFKISCPKDSNTGRLYGLPKIHKDNTPLRPVLSALGTLNHGLGKALTNMLLDVIERKNMVRDPFSFVEELRTLPKSFCDYRMVLFDISSLYTNVPLDETIEIILKNLYETRTTAPTIQRDDMKQLLIFVTKNTPFLHIKLFTKNL
;
A
#
# COMPACT_ATOMS: atom_id res chain seq x y z
N MET A 1 3.00 -36.77 15.28
CA MET A 1 1.98 -36.80 16.36
C MET A 1 1.68 -35.36 16.72
N ARG A 2 0.48 -34.78 16.59
CA ARG A 2 -0.93 -35.25 16.50
C ARG A 2 -1.63 -34.36 15.43
N SER A 3 -2.25 -34.91 14.38
CA SER A 3 -3.65 -35.37 14.25
C SER A 3 -4.73 -34.32 14.59
N CYS A 4 -5.50 -33.93 13.56
CA CYS A 4 -6.88 -33.40 13.46
C CYS A 4 -7.40 -32.46 14.57
N ASP A 5 -8.05 -31.34 14.24
CA ASP A 5 -9.43 -31.41 13.73
C ASP A 5 -9.72 -30.62 12.45
N LYS A 6 -10.38 -31.33 11.52
CA LYS A 6 -11.13 -30.79 10.40
C LYS A 6 -12.45 -30.24 10.93
N ASN A 7 -12.62 -28.92 10.90
CA ASN A 7 -13.89 -28.18 10.73
C ASN A 7 -13.71 -26.75 11.24
N PHE A 8 -13.17 -25.86 10.42
CA PHE A 8 -13.54 -24.46 10.51
C PHE A 8 -13.42 -23.81 9.13
N ALA A 9 -14.48 -23.96 8.36
CA ALA A 9 -14.74 -23.06 7.24
C ALA A 9 -14.93 -21.66 7.83
N VAL A 10 -13.96 -20.76 7.67
CA VAL A 10 -14.23 -19.32 7.81
C VAL A 10 -14.38 -18.76 6.42
N THR A 11 -15.57 -18.99 5.87
CA THR A 11 -16.16 -18.06 4.92
C THR A 11 -16.19 -16.66 5.55
N ARG A 12 -15.63 -15.69 4.83
CA ARG A 12 -16.02 -14.28 4.72
C ARG A 12 -16.64 -13.64 5.97
N ASN A 13 -15.96 -12.60 6.47
CA ASN A 13 -16.58 -11.27 6.55
C ASN A 13 -15.49 -10.21 6.78
N CYS A 14 -15.22 -9.41 5.75
CA CYS A 14 -14.60 -8.09 5.93
C CYS A 14 -15.62 -7.04 6.41
N ASP A 15 -16.87 -7.45 6.65
CA ASP A 15 -18.02 -6.55 6.87
C ASP A 15 -18.46 -6.45 8.35
N ALA A 16 -17.58 -6.76 9.29
CA ALA A 16 -17.88 -6.64 10.73
C ALA A 16 -16.81 -5.83 11.48
N VAL A 17 -16.59 -4.57 11.06
CA VAL A 17 -16.03 -3.54 11.95
C VAL A 17 -17.13 -2.52 12.19
N GLY A 18 -18.20 -3.00 12.81
CA GLY A 18 -19.44 -2.27 13.03
C GLY A 18 -20.01 -2.52 14.41
N THR A 19 -19.17 -2.60 15.45
CA THR A 19 -19.64 -2.54 16.84
C THR A 19 -18.57 -1.92 17.73
N LYS A 20 -19.06 -1.12 18.69
CA LYS A 20 -18.31 -0.26 19.59
C LYS A 20 -17.25 -1.03 20.38
N GLU A 21 -16.08 -0.40 20.52
CA GLU A 21 -15.06 -0.70 21.53
C GLU A 21 -14.25 -2.00 21.34
N ALA A 22 -13.88 -2.33 20.10
CA ALA A 22 -12.73 -3.22 19.88
C ALA A 22 -11.42 -2.45 20.20
N THR A 23 -10.68 -2.91 21.20
CA THR A 23 -9.37 -2.34 21.54
C THR A 23 -8.39 -2.55 20.39
N TRP A 24 -7.41 -1.66 20.20
CA TRP A 24 -6.40 -1.81 19.14
C TRP A 24 -5.66 -3.14 19.15
N LYS A 25 -5.58 -3.79 20.32
CA LYS A 25 -5.04 -5.14 20.50
C LYS A 25 -5.88 -6.20 19.77
N GLU A 26 -7.20 -6.04 19.72
CA GLU A 26 -8.10 -6.94 19.01
C GLU A 26 -8.04 -6.70 17.50
N PHE A 27 -7.99 -5.45 17.06
CA PHE A 27 -7.74 -5.12 15.64
C PHE A 27 -6.40 -5.70 15.16
N PHE A 28 -5.34 -5.56 15.97
CA PHE A 28 -4.03 -6.15 15.70
C PHE A 28 -4.11 -7.66 15.61
N LYS A 29 -4.83 -8.31 16.54
CA LYS A 29 -5.00 -9.78 16.58
C LYS A 29 -5.85 -10.33 15.43
N ILE A 30 -6.83 -9.57 14.93
CA ILE A 30 -7.63 -9.93 13.74
C ILE A 30 -6.82 -9.73 12.46
N SER A 31 -6.02 -8.66 12.41
CA SER A 31 -5.20 -8.33 11.24
C SER A 31 -3.90 -9.14 11.16
N CYS A 32 -3.55 -9.86 12.24
CA CYS A 32 -2.35 -10.68 12.42
C CYS A 32 -2.74 -12.16 12.57
N PRO A 33 -2.80 -12.96 11.49
CA PRO A 33 -2.97 -14.39 11.61
C PRO A 33 -1.78 -15.02 12.34
N LYS A 34 -2.03 -15.99 13.22
CA LYS A 34 -0.99 -16.71 13.97
C LYS A 34 0.03 -17.46 13.08
N ASP A 35 -0.33 -17.70 11.82
CA ASP A 35 0.48 -18.39 10.80
C ASP A 35 0.90 -17.44 9.66
N SER A 36 1.40 -16.26 9.99
CA SER A 36 1.86 -15.31 8.96
C SER A 36 3.13 -15.80 8.28
N ASN A 37 3.14 -15.82 6.95
CA ASN A 37 4.34 -16.11 6.16
C ASN A 37 5.31 -14.91 6.19
N THR A 38 6.60 -15.17 5.96
CA THR A 38 7.56 -14.11 5.66
C THR A 38 7.44 -13.67 4.21
N GLY A 39 7.61 -12.37 3.93
CA GLY A 39 7.54 -11.85 2.56
C GLY A 39 8.60 -12.48 1.67
N ARG A 40 8.38 -12.50 0.35
CA ARG A 40 9.32 -13.08 -0.62
C ARG A 40 9.77 -12.03 -1.62
N LEU A 41 11.07 -11.74 -1.66
CA LEU A 41 11.67 -10.83 -2.62
C LEU A 41 12.25 -11.64 -3.79
N TYR A 42 11.81 -11.33 -5.01
CA TYR A 42 12.31 -11.93 -6.26
C TYR A 42 12.47 -10.87 -7.35
N GLY A 43 13.20 -11.19 -8.42
CA GLY A 43 13.45 -10.27 -9.54
C GLY A 43 12.66 -10.64 -10.79
N LEU A 44 11.97 -9.67 -11.40
CA LEU A 44 11.36 -9.83 -12.72
C LEU A 44 12.26 -9.21 -13.81
N PRO A 45 12.58 -9.91 -14.90
CA PRO A 45 13.43 -9.37 -15.96
C PRO A 45 12.74 -8.22 -16.71
N LYS A 46 13.44 -7.10 -16.88
CA LYS A 46 13.03 -6.02 -17.78
C LYS A 46 13.50 -6.35 -19.20
N ILE A 47 12.75 -7.22 -19.89
CA ILE A 47 13.09 -7.74 -21.24
C ILE A 47 13.20 -6.67 -22.34
N HIS A 48 12.71 -5.46 -22.09
CA HIS A 48 12.74 -4.33 -23.01
C HIS A 48 13.93 -3.38 -22.78
N LYS A 49 14.88 -3.73 -21.90
CA LYS A 49 16.09 -2.93 -21.62
C LYS A 49 17.34 -3.75 -21.87
N ASP A 50 18.38 -3.11 -22.36
CA ASP A 50 19.70 -3.71 -22.55
C ASP A 50 20.21 -4.33 -21.24
N ASN A 51 20.91 -5.46 -21.35
CA ASN A 51 21.38 -6.27 -20.23
C ASN A 51 20.27 -6.87 -19.32
N THR A 52 19.00 -6.74 -19.70
CA THR A 52 17.84 -7.34 -19.03
C THR A 52 17.86 -7.19 -17.50
N PRO A 53 17.98 -5.96 -16.96
CA PRO A 53 18.07 -5.74 -15.52
C PRO A 53 16.82 -6.27 -14.80
N LEU A 54 17.00 -6.78 -13.58
CA LEU A 54 15.89 -7.25 -12.76
C LEU A 54 15.15 -6.08 -12.09
N ARG A 55 13.82 -6.16 -12.07
CA ARG A 55 12.93 -5.35 -11.23
C ARG A 55 12.66 -6.14 -9.94
N PRO A 56 13.14 -5.69 -8.76
CA PRO A 56 12.80 -6.35 -7.51
C PRO A 56 11.30 -6.22 -7.24
N VAL A 57 10.66 -7.32 -6.84
CA VAL A 57 9.26 -7.40 -6.45
C VAL A 57 9.17 -8.12 -5.11
N LEU A 58 8.54 -7.46 -4.14
CA LEU A 58 8.25 -8.03 -2.83
C LEU A 58 6.82 -8.59 -2.83
N SER A 59 6.68 -9.92 -2.77
CA SER A 59 5.40 -10.56 -2.49
C SER A 59 5.18 -10.61 -0.99
N ALA A 60 4.22 -9.82 -0.53
CA ALA A 60 3.79 -9.76 0.87
C ALA A 60 2.53 -10.61 1.15
N LEU A 61 2.08 -11.45 0.21
CA LEU A 61 0.86 -12.24 0.38
C LEU A 61 0.95 -13.17 1.58
N GLY A 62 -0.06 -13.12 2.45
CA GLY A 62 -0.11 -13.92 3.68
C GLY A 62 0.89 -13.50 4.76
N THR A 63 1.55 -12.34 4.61
CA THR A 63 2.37 -11.75 5.67
C THR A 63 1.54 -10.98 6.67
N LEU A 64 2.11 -10.77 7.86
CA LEU A 64 1.52 -9.90 8.89
C LEU A 64 1.25 -8.48 8.34
N ASN A 65 2.24 -7.92 7.65
CA ASN A 65 2.16 -6.54 7.16
C ASN A 65 1.13 -6.36 6.05
N HIS A 66 0.75 -7.43 5.35
CA HIS A 66 -0.29 -7.37 4.33
C HIS A 66 -1.69 -7.15 4.91
N GLY A 67 -2.05 -7.86 5.99
CA GLY A 67 -3.34 -7.67 6.66
C GLY A 67 -3.46 -6.26 7.25
N LEU A 68 -2.45 -5.85 8.02
CA LEU A 68 -2.37 -4.52 8.60
C LEU A 68 -2.33 -3.41 7.55
N GLY A 69 -1.51 -3.57 6.51
CA GLY A 69 -1.39 -2.59 5.43
C GLY A 69 -2.70 -2.40 4.67
N LYS A 70 -3.46 -3.48 4.43
CA LYS A 70 -4.78 -3.38 3.79
C LYS A 70 -5.76 -2.60 4.66
N ALA A 71 -5.78 -2.87 5.96
CA ALA A 71 -6.69 -2.18 6.86
C ALA A 71 -6.31 -0.70 7.05
N LEU A 72 -5.01 -0.38 7.15
CA LEU A 72 -4.52 1.00 7.16
C LEU A 72 -4.85 1.72 5.84
N THR A 73 -4.68 1.07 4.70
CA THR A 73 -5.00 1.66 3.39
C THR A 73 -6.43 2.16 3.35
N ASN A 74 -7.39 1.35 3.83
CA ASN A 74 -8.80 1.75 3.88
C ASN A 74 -9.03 3.00 4.72
N MET A 75 -8.31 3.18 5.84
CA MET A 75 -8.41 4.39 6.66
C MET A 75 -7.78 5.61 5.98
N LEU A 76 -6.74 5.40 5.17
CA LEU A 76 -6.00 6.46 4.49
C LEU A 76 -6.68 6.92 3.19
N LEU A 77 -7.57 6.12 2.60
CA LEU A 77 -8.23 6.46 1.33
C LEU A 77 -9.00 7.80 1.38
N ASP A 78 -9.56 8.15 2.53
CA ASP A 78 -10.29 9.39 2.74
C ASP A 78 -9.37 10.63 2.83
N VAL A 79 -8.09 10.41 3.12
CA VAL A 79 -7.10 11.45 3.37
C VAL A 79 -6.38 11.88 2.09
N ILE A 80 -6.39 11.02 1.07
CA ILE A 80 -5.70 11.26 -0.19
C ILE A 80 -6.46 12.34 -0.98
N GLU A 81 -5.84 13.51 -1.15
CA GLU A 81 -6.33 14.55 -2.04
C GLU A 81 -6.20 14.09 -3.50
N ARG A 82 -7.32 14.07 -4.22
CA ARG A 82 -7.35 13.61 -5.64
C ARG A 82 -7.45 14.76 -6.65
N LYS A 83 -7.35 16.01 -6.21
CA LYS A 83 -7.59 17.20 -7.05
C LYS A 83 -6.75 17.23 -8.32
N ASN A 84 -5.47 16.85 -8.22
CA ASN A 84 -4.52 16.85 -9.34
C ASN A 84 -4.21 15.44 -9.84
N MET A 85 -5.02 14.44 -9.45
CA MET A 85 -4.85 13.06 -9.90
C MET A 85 -5.80 12.77 -11.04
N VAL A 86 -5.24 12.31 -12.15
CA VAL A 86 -6.02 11.74 -13.24
C VAL A 86 -6.52 10.35 -12.81
N ARG A 87 -7.83 10.11 -12.95
CA ARG A 87 -8.44 8.80 -12.66
C ARG A 87 -8.00 7.72 -13.64
N ASP A 88 -8.03 8.03 -14.93
CA ASP A 88 -7.69 7.09 -16.00
C ASP A 88 -7.22 7.83 -17.26
N PRO A 89 -6.50 7.16 -18.17
CA PRO A 89 -5.94 7.80 -19.37
C PRO A 89 -6.99 8.36 -20.33
N PHE A 90 -8.20 7.80 -20.39
CA PHE A 90 -9.24 8.27 -21.30
C PHE A 90 -9.84 9.59 -20.80
N SER A 91 -10.12 9.67 -19.50
CA SER A 91 -10.56 10.91 -18.84
C SER A 91 -9.57 12.05 -19.05
N PHE A 92 -8.26 11.77 -19.00
CA PHE A 92 -7.23 12.77 -19.29
C PHE A 92 -7.30 13.30 -20.72
N VAL A 93 -7.50 12.41 -21.70
CA VAL A 93 -7.60 12.81 -23.11
C VAL A 93 -8.83 13.69 -23.35
N GLU A 94 -9.97 13.37 -22.72
CA GLU A 94 -11.14 14.23 -22.81
C GLU A 94 -10.91 15.59 -22.14
N GLU A 95 -10.27 15.63 -20.98
CA GLU A 95 -9.91 16.89 -20.30
C GLU A 95 -9.03 17.77 -21.20
N LEU A 96 -8.00 17.18 -21.82
CA LEU A 96 -7.14 17.89 -22.78
C LEU A 96 -7.92 18.45 -23.99
N ARG A 97 -8.97 17.77 -24.44
CA ARG A 97 -9.82 18.25 -25.56
C ARG A 97 -10.72 19.41 -25.18
N THR A 98 -11.04 19.58 -23.91
CA THR A 98 -11.84 20.71 -23.42
C THR A 98 -11.04 22.00 -23.26
N LEU A 99 -9.70 21.91 -23.29
CA LEU A 99 -8.83 23.08 -23.24
C LEU A 99 -9.08 24.00 -24.45
N PRO A 100 -9.05 25.34 -24.25
CA PRO A 100 -9.19 26.28 -25.35
C PRO A 100 -8.18 26.00 -26.46
N LYS A 101 -8.64 26.01 -27.71
CA LYS A 101 -7.83 25.71 -28.91
C LYS A 101 -6.74 26.75 -29.23
N SER A 102 -6.55 27.77 -28.38
CA SER A 102 -5.38 28.65 -28.43
C SER A 102 -4.15 27.86 -27.98
N PHE A 103 -3.68 26.93 -28.81
CA PHE A 103 -2.51 26.09 -28.51
C PHE A 103 -1.21 26.90 -28.41
N CYS A 104 -1.21 28.17 -28.83
CA CYS A 104 -0.06 29.07 -28.76
C CYS A 104 0.40 29.38 -27.32
N ASP A 105 -0.48 29.20 -26.32
CA ASP A 105 -0.19 29.57 -24.93
C ASP A 105 0.18 28.38 -24.03
N TYR A 106 0.08 27.14 -24.53
CA TYR A 106 0.27 25.94 -23.71
C TYR A 106 1.59 25.23 -24.02
N ARG A 107 2.30 24.83 -22.96
CA ARG A 107 3.46 23.93 -23.04
C ARG A 107 3.19 22.69 -22.20
N MET A 108 3.40 21.53 -22.79
CA MET A 108 3.38 20.26 -22.06
C MET A 108 4.79 19.87 -21.66
N VAL A 109 4.96 19.47 -20.41
CA VAL A 109 6.23 18.98 -19.88
C VAL A 109 5.98 17.62 -19.25
N LEU A 110 6.77 16.62 -19.64
CA LEU A 110 6.72 15.27 -19.08
C LEU A 110 7.85 15.10 -18.07
N PHE A 111 7.48 14.69 -16.86
CA PHE A 111 8.43 14.30 -15.82
C PHE A 111 8.32 12.79 -15.58
N ASP A 112 9.46 12.11 -15.50
CA ASP A 112 9.53 10.71 -15.08
C ASP A 112 10.19 10.62 -13.70
N ILE A 113 9.62 9.82 -12.80
CA ILE A 113 10.13 9.65 -11.45
C ILE A 113 10.98 8.39 -11.40
N SER A 114 12.28 8.56 -11.16
CA SER A 114 13.17 7.43 -10.92
C SER A 114 12.88 6.77 -9.57
N SER A 115 12.71 5.46 -9.59
CA SER A 115 12.63 4.62 -8.38
C SER A 115 11.57 5.08 -7.36
N LEU A 116 10.36 5.38 -7.84
CA LEU A 116 9.23 5.90 -7.06
C LEU A 116 9.05 5.23 -5.69
N TYR A 117 9.10 3.89 -5.63
CA TYR A 117 8.85 3.16 -4.37
C TYR A 117 9.98 3.24 -3.34
N THR A 118 11.24 3.35 -3.78
CA THR A 118 12.39 3.36 -2.84
C THR A 118 12.77 4.76 -2.39
N ASN A 119 12.31 5.78 -3.12
CA ASN A 119 12.66 7.18 -2.86
C ASN A 119 11.55 7.95 -2.11
N VAL A 120 10.53 7.27 -1.60
CA VAL A 120 9.51 7.91 -0.76
C VAL A 120 10.13 8.29 0.59
N PRO A 121 10.14 9.57 1.00
CA PRO A 121 10.63 9.98 2.32
C PRO A 121 9.64 9.53 3.39
N LEU A 122 9.85 8.33 3.93
CA LEU A 122 8.88 7.67 4.82
C LEU A 122 8.57 8.50 6.07
N ASP A 123 9.57 9.08 6.72
CA ASP A 123 9.36 9.87 7.95
C ASP A 123 8.49 11.11 7.70
N GLU A 124 8.79 11.86 6.65
CA GLU A 124 7.99 13.02 6.25
C GLU A 124 6.57 12.61 5.86
N THR A 125 6.44 11.52 5.08
CA THR A 125 5.15 11.00 4.62
C THR A 125 4.27 10.59 5.81
N ILE A 126 4.85 9.96 6.83
CA ILE A 126 4.13 9.55 8.05
C ILE A 126 3.62 10.79 8.80
N GLU A 127 4.42 11.84 8.95
CA GLU A 127 3.95 13.07 9.62
C GLU A 127 2.86 13.79 8.83
N ILE A 128 2.95 13.83 7.49
CA ILE A 128 1.89 14.37 6.62
C ILE A 128 0.58 13.60 6.83
N ILE A 129 0.65 12.27 6.87
CA ILE A 129 -0.52 11.41 7.11
C ILE A 129 -1.13 11.72 8.49
N LEU A 130 -0.33 11.80 9.54
CA LEU A 130 -0.81 12.08 10.90
C LEU A 130 -1.46 13.45 10.99
N LYS A 131 -0.84 14.48 10.39
CA LYS A 131 -1.41 15.82 10.32
C LYS A 131 -2.78 15.81 9.65
N ASN A 132 -2.90 15.17 8.49
CA ASN A 132 -4.16 15.17 7.76
C ASN A 132 -5.25 14.34 8.48
N LEU A 133 -4.90 13.26 9.16
CA LEU A 133 -5.83 12.41 9.90
C LEU A 133 -6.38 13.04 11.18
N TYR A 134 -5.55 13.76 11.93
CA TYR A 134 -5.89 14.22 13.29
C TYR A 134 -6.14 15.72 13.39
N GLU A 135 -5.55 16.53 12.51
CA GLU A 135 -5.67 17.99 12.59
C GLU A 135 -6.62 18.55 11.51
N THR A 136 -6.68 17.90 10.35
CA THR A 136 -7.44 18.40 9.18
C THR A 136 -8.80 17.71 9.02
N ARG A 137 -8.97 16.49 9.56
CA ARG A 137 -10.20 15.70 9.41
C ARG A 137 -11.24 16.09 10.47
N THR A 138 -12.50 16.18 10.05
CA THR A 138 -13.63 16.46 10.95
C THR A 138 -13.95 15.31 11.90
N THR A 139 -13.52 14.08 11.56
CA THR A 139 -13.69 12.87 12.38
C THR A 139 -12.35 12.18 12.59
N ALA A 140 -11.80 12.31 13.80
CA ALA A 140 -10.56 11.63 14.16
C ALA A 140 -10.74 10.10 14.13
N PRO A 141 -9.72 9.33 13.72
CA PRO A 141 -9.72 7.88 13.89
C PRO A 141 -9.87 7.49 15.36
N THR A 142 -10.43 6.31 15.63
CA THR A 142 -10.45 5.72 16.98
C THR A 142 -9.03 5.40 17.50
N ILE A 143 -8.00 5.41 16.64
CA ILE A 143 -6.60 5.23 17.05
C ILE A 143 -6.08 6.52 17.66
N GLN A 144 -5.35 6.42 18.75
CA GLN A 144 -4.52 7.52 19.22
C GLN A 144 -3.40 7.82 18.22
N ARG A 145 -3.01 9.10 18.12
CA ARG A 145 -2.03 9.58 17.13
C ARG A 145 -0.71 8.82 17.22
N ASP A 146 -0.20 8.60 18.43
CA ASP A 146 1.09 7.93 18.65
C ASP A 146 1.03 6.45 18.28
N ASP A 147 -0.07 5.77 18.61
CA ASP A 147 -0.29 4.37 18.22
C ASP A 147 -0.38 4.24 16.69
N MET A 148 -1.05 5.17 16.01
CA MET A 148 -1.08 5.19 14.54
C MET A 148 0.31 5.43 13.95
N LYS A 149 1.10 6.33 14.54
CA LYS A 149 2.49 6.55 14.12
C LYS A 149 3.30 5.26 14.21
N GLN A 150 3.20 4.55 15.33
CA GLN A 150 3.90 3.27 15.50
C GLN A 150 3.43 2.20 14.50
N LEU A 151 2.13 2.13 14.22
CA LEU A 151 1.58 1.21 13.21
C LEU A 151 2.10 1.52 11.80
N LEU A 152 2.12 2.79 11.41
CA LEU A 152 2.65 3.22 10.11
C LEU A 152 4.14 2.89 9.99
N ILE A 153 4.93 3.18 11.03
CA ILE A 153 6.36 2.81 11.09
C ILE A 153 6.53 1.29 10.95
N PHE A 154 5.75 0.51 11.71
CA PHE A 154 5.85 -0.94 11.70
C PHE A 154 5.57 -1.53 10.31
N VAL A 155 4.48 -1.11 9.66
CA VAL A 155 4.08 -1.65 8.35
C VAL A 155 5.00 -1.19 7.22
N THR A 156 5.59 0.00 7.32
CA THR A 156 6.42 0.56 6.24
C THR A 156 7.90 0.23 6.38
N LYS A 157 8.48 0.38 7.57
CA LYS A 157 9.92 0.22 7.82
C LYS A 157 10.30 -1.20 8.23
N ASN A 158 9.41 -1.91 8.92
CA ASN A 158 9.72 -3.20 9.54
C ASN A 158 9.04 -4.37 8.80
N THR A 159 9.32 -4.51 7.49
CA THR A 159 8.84 -5.65 6.72
C THR A 159 9.93 -6.71 6.54
N PRO A 160 9.90 -7.81 7.32
CA PRO A 160 10.83 -8.92 7.10
C PRO A 160 10.49 -9.64 5.79
N PHE A 161 11.52 -9.92 5.00
CA PHE A 161 11.39 -10.68 3.77
C PHE A 161 12.56 -11.65 3.57
N LEU A 162 12.27 -12.76 2.89
CA LEU A 162 13.23 -13.74 2.43
C LEU A 162 13.61 -13.41 0.98
N HIS A 163 14.91 -13.44 0.69
CA HIS A 163 15.39 -13.34 -0.69
C HIS A 163 15.30 -14.71 -1.37
N ILE A 164 14.48 -14.82 -2.41
CA ILE A 164 14.39 -16.03 -3.23
C ILE A 164 15.13 -15.75 -4.55
N LYS A 165 16.26 -16.44 -4.75
CA LYS A 165 16.96 -16.47 -6.04
C LYS A 165 16.11 -17.24 -7.06
N LEU A 166 15.23 -16.54 -7.78
CA LEU A 166 14.65 -17.06 -9.02
C LEU A 166 15.52 -16.57 -10.19
N PHE A 167 16.52 -17.37 -10.55
CA PHE A 167 17.21 -17.23 -11.83
C PHE A 167 16.51 -18.15 -12.83
N THR A 168 15.80 -17.59 -13.80
CA THR A 168 15.53 -18.30 -15.06
C THR A 168 16.41 -17.70 -16.15
N LYS A 169 17.57 -18.31 -16.34
CA LYS A 169 18.23 -18.40 -17.64
C LYS A 169 18.44 -19.89 -17.92
N ASN A 170 17.41 -20.55 -18.41
CA ASN A 170 17.64 -21.63 -19.36
C ASN A 170 17.62 -20.95 -20.72
N LEU A 171 18.83 -20.61 -21.21
CA LEU A 171 19.05 -20.34 -22.63
C LEU A 171 18.96 -21.67 -23.39
#